data_AF-A0A0G1XEC3-F1
#
_entry.id   AF-A0A0G1XEC3-F1
#
_cell.length_a   1.000
_cell.length_b   1.000
_cell.length_c   1.000
_cell.angle_alpha   90.00
_cell.angle_beta   90.00
_cell.angle_gamma   90.00
#
_symmetry.space_group_name_H-M   'P 1'
#
loop_
_entity.id
_entity.type
_entity.pdbx_description
1 polymer ?
#
loop_
_entity_poly.entity_id
_entity_poly.type
_entity_poly.pdbx_seq_one_letter_code
_entity_poly.pdbx_strand_id
1 'polypeptide(L)'
;MERIRPGESMPRFDFLNENDVVSFEIVPEALEHLPIISAEDKLSGKERFRILLGSASILDASHAHLKISGVLEMEQGDDYLYGLYTEGIEQVTYDPQKIRSYVQSIQRLPQYRSFNHLGEIHTHPKSLLAYPSQVDLEGFVSQYEHSTAEPHKPYIFGIAGIHKSGEVECNFYRIVRVGKGYGFKLLDGDER
;
A
#
# COMPACT_ATOMS: atom_id res chain seq x y z
N MET A 1 19.82 -6.57 -27.26
CA MET A 1 19.57 -7.32 -26.01
C MET A 1 20.91 -7.78 -25.48
N GLU A 2 21.42 -7.14 -24.43
CA GLU A 2 22.63 -7.62 -23.76
C GLU A 2 22.32 -8.93 -23.03
N ARG A 3 23.17 -9.94 -23.23
CA ARG A 3 23.07 -11.23 -22.53
C ARG A 3 23.72 -11.06 -21.16
N ILE A 4 22.92 -11.17 -20.10
CA ILE A 4 23.38 -11.23 -18.70
C ILE A 4 24.34 -12.42 -18.55
N ARG A 5 25.51 -12.21 -17.93
CA ARG A 5 26.51 -13.27 -17.77
C ARG A 5 26.11 -14.22 -16.62
N PRO A 6 26.44 -15.52 -16.70
CA PRO A 6 26.22 -16.44 -15.58
C PRO A 6 26.97 -15.95 -14.33
N GLY A 7 26.23 -15.60 -13.28
CA GLY A 7 26.77 -15.07 -12.01
C GLY A 7 26.47 -13.60 -11.74
N GLU A 8 25.98 -12.84 -12.73
CA GLU A 8 25.39 -11.52 -12.50
C GLU A 8 23.95 -11.72 -12.04
N SER A 9 23.68 -11.49 -10.75
CA SER A 9 22.30 -11.32 -10.28
C SER A 9 21.71 -10.14 -11.05
N MET A 10 20.50 -10.30 -11.61
CA MET A 10 19.78 -9.16 -12.19
C MET A 10 19.82 -7.99 -11.21
N PRO A 11 20.09 -6.76 -11.67
CA PRO A 11 20.03 -5.59 -10.80
C PRO A 11 18.68 -5.59 -10.09
N ARG A 12 18.73 -5.58 -8.76
CA ARG A 12 17.55 -5.60 -7.91
C ARG A 12 16.93 -4.21 -7.98
N PHE A 13 15.73 -4.10 -8.54
CA PHE A 13 14.96 -2.86 -8.56
C PHE A 13 14.85 -2.26 -7.14
N ASP A 14 15.14 -0.97 -6.98
CA ASP A 14 15.03 -0.25 -5.71
C ASP A 14 13.74 0.57 -5.69
N PHE A 15 12.72 0.07 -4.99
CA PHE A 15 11.44 0.77 -4.86
C PHE A 15 11.55 2.10 -4.12
N LEU A 16 12.66 2.37 -3.42
CA LEU A 16 12.93 3.65 -2.76
C LEU A 16 13.66 4.67 -3.64
N ASN A 17 14.09 4.31 -4.84
CA ASN A 17 14.72 5.27 -5.76
C ASN A 17 13.65 6.17 -6.38
N GLU A 18 13.77 7.48 -6.17
CA GLU A 18 12.82 8.46 -6.69
C GLU A 18 12.78 8.52 -8.22
N ASN A 19 13.87 8.13 -8.89
CA ASN A 19 13.99 8.19 -10.35
C ASN A 19 13.43 6.96 -11.06
N ASP A 20 13.24 5.85 -10.35
CA ASP A 20 12.69 4.63 -10.95
C ASP A 20 11.17 4.78 -11.18
N VAL A 21 10.68 4.17 -12.25
CA VAL A 21 9.27 4.22 -12.64
C VAL A 21 8.55 3.04 -12.01
N VAL A 22 7.49 3.35 -11.27
CA VAL A 22 6.56 2.36 -10.72
C VAL A 22 5.18 2.69 -11.28
N SER A 23 4.70 1.85 -12.19
CA SER A 23 3.32 1.90 -12.66
C SER A 23 2.46 0.96 -11.82
N PHE A 24 1.15 1.19 -11.78
CA PHE A 24 0.24 0.25 -11.16
C PHE A 24 -1.11 0.16 -11.88
N GLU A 25 -1.77 -0.97 -11.69
CA GLU A 25 -3.16 -1.19 -12.06
C GLU A 25 -3.94 -1.77 -10.87
N ILE A 26 -5.22 -1.41 -10.77
CA ILE A 26 -6.18 -2.04 -9.85
C ILE A 26 -7.16 -2.82 -10.71
N VAL A 27 -7.24 -4.14 -10.51
CA VAL A 27 -8.24 -4.93 -11.24
C VAL A 27 -9.65 -4.51 -10.82
N PRO A 28 -10.65 -4.60 -11.72
CA PRO A 28 -12.01 -4.17 -11.43
C PRO A 28 -12.58 -4.77 -10.13
N GLU A 29 -12.33 -6.05 -9.89
CA GLU A 29 -12.80 -6.73 -8.68
C GLU A 29 -12.17 -6.16 -7.40
N ALA A 30 -10.90 -5.75 -7.44
CA ALA A 30 -10.24 -5.13 -6.30
C ALA A 30 -10.75 -3.69 -6.08
N LEU A 31 -11.12 -2.99 -7.15
CA LEU A 31 -11.65 -1.62 -7.09
C LEU A 31 -12.95 -1.55 -6.28
N GLU A 32 -13.82 -2.55 -6.45
CA GLU A 32 -15.10 -2.67 -5.71
C GLU A 32 -14.91 -2.83 -4.19
N HIS A 33 -13.71 -3.20 -3.75
CA HIS A 33 -13.37 -3.46 -2.35
C HIS A 33 -12.46 -2.40 -1.74
N LEU A 34 -12.12 -1.32 -2.45
CA LEU A 34 -11.44 -0.18 -1.85
C LEU A 34 -12.30 0.43 -0.74
N PRO A 35 -11.69 1.03 0.31
CA PRO A 35 -12.45 1.52 1.44
C PRO A 35 -13.34 2.70 1.03
N ILE A 36 -14.60 2.64 1.47
CA ILE A 36 -15.57 3.72 1.31
C ILE A 36 -15.62 4.58 2.58
N ILE A 37 -15.96 5.85 2.42
CA ILE A 37 -16.19 6.77 3.54
C ILE A 37 -17.69 6.93 3.74
N SER A 38 -18.24 6.21 4.72
CA SER A 38 -19.67 6.30 5.05
C SER A 38 -20.02 7.62 5.73
N ALA A 39 -21.31 7.96 5.81
CA ALA A 39 -21.76 9.13 6.56
C ALA A 39 -21.40 9.04 8.06
N GLU A 40 -21.38 7.83 8.62
CA GLU A 40 -20.97 7.60 10.01
C GLU A 40 -19.48 7.85 10.21
N ASP A 41 -18.63 7.42 9.27
CA ASP A 41 -17.19 7.70 9.31
C ASP A 41 -16.94 9.21 9.24
N LYS A 42 -17.68 9.93 8.39
CA LYS A 42 -17.63 11.40 8.29
C LYS A 42 -18.03 12.08 9.59
N LEU A 43 -18.97 11.53 10.34
CA LEU A 43 -19.43 12.10 11.61
C LEU A 43 -18.42 11.80 12.73
N SER A 44 -18.07 10.53 12.89
CA SER A 44 -17.19 10.02 13.95
C SER A 44 -15.71 10.39 13.77
N GLY A 45 -15.27 10.58 12.52
CA GLY A 45 -13.85 10.70 12.18
C GLY A 45 -13.12 9.35 12.12
N LYS A 46 -13.87 8.24 12.11
CA LYS A 46 -13.30 6.89 12.08
C LYS A 46 -12.63 6.59 10.74
N GLU A 47 -11.33 6.34 10.77
CA GLU A 47 -10.56 5.90 9.61
C GLU A 47 -10.83 4.42 9.34
N ARG A 48 -10.82 4.03 8.06
CA ARG A 48 -10.97 2.64 7.61
C ARG A 48 -9.68 2.16 7.00
N PHE A 49 -9.24 0.96 7.35
CA PHE A 49 -7.98 0.38 6.89
C PHE A 49 -8.21 -0.89 6.06
N ARG A 50 -7.46 -1.05 4.98
CA ARG A 50 -7.47 -2.26 4.14
C ARG A 50 -6.06 -2.63 3.70
N ILE A 51 -5.83 -3.92 3.48
CA ILE A 51 -4.56 -4.43 2.95
C ILE A 51 -4.69 -4.64 1.44
N LEU A 52 -3.71 -4.17 0.68
CA LEU A 52 -3.63 -4.31 -0.76
C LEU A 52 -2.84 -5.58 -1.12
N LEU A 53 -3.47 -6.44 -1.90
CA LEU A 53 -2.94 -7.73 -2.31
C LEU A 53 -2.72 -7.79 -3.82
N GLY A 54 -1.64 -8.44 -4.26
CA GLY A 54 -1.36 -8.57 -5.68
C GLY A 54 0.02 -9.08 -6.03
N SER A 55 0.55 -8.61 -7.14
CA SER A 55 1.85 -9.01 -7.68
C SER A 55 2.66 -7.82 -8.18
N ALA A 56 3.98 -7.95 -8.17
CA ALA A 56 4.91 -7.02 -8.79
C ALA A 56 5.67 -7.71 -9.92
N SER A 57 5.76 -7.04 -11.06
CA SER A 57 6.58 -7.45 -12.20
C SER A 57 7.69 -6.43 -12.40
N ILE A 58 8.95 -6.87 -12.31
CA ILE A 58 10.11 -6.05 -12.64
C ILE A 58 10.31 -6.18 -14.15
N LEU A 59 10.13 -5.08 -14.88
CA LEU A 59 10.23 -5.05 -16.34
C LEU A 59 11.67 -4.85 -16.79
N ASP A 60 12.39 -3.97 -16.09
CA ASP A 60 13.82 -3.73 -16.25
C ASP A 60 14.43 -3.11 -14.98
N ALA A 61 15.67 -2.62 -15.05
CA ALA A 61 16.40 -2.08 -13.90
C ALA A 61 15.78 -0.80 -13.30
N SER A 62 14.96 -0.07 -14.05
CA SER A 62 14.33 1.19 -13.63
C SER A 62 12.81 1.21 -13.80
N HIS A 63 12.18 0.09 -14.18
CA HIS A 63 10.73 -0.02 -14.33
C HIS A 63 10.15 -1.24 -13.59
N ALA A 64 9.16 -0.98 -12.74
CA ALA A 64 8.32 -1.98 -12.13
C ALA A 64 6.84 -1.70 -12.40
N HIS A 65 6.04 -2.76 -12.47
CA HIS A 65 4.60 -2.70 -12.58
C HIS A 65 3.95 -3.47 -11.43
N LEU A 66 3.01 -2.83 -10.74
CA LEU A 66 2.27 -3.39 -9.62
C LEU A 66 0.83 -3.66 -10.03
N LYS A 67 0.35 -4.89 -9.81
CA LYS A 67 -1.02 -5.27 -10.08
C LYS A 67 -1.74 -5.58 -8.78
N ILE A 68 -2.65 -4.70 -8.36
CA ILE A 68 -3.52 -4.91 -7.20
C ILE A 68 -4.68 -5.80 -7.64
N SER A 69 -4.70 -7.04 -7.17
CA SER A 69 -5.68 -8.08 -7.55
C SER A 69 -6.70 -8.40 -6.46
N GLY A 70 -6.51 -7.86 -5.26
CA GLY A 70 -7.45 -8.02 -4.17
C GLY A 70 -7.25 -6.97 -3.10
N VAL A 71 -8.32 -6.69 -2.37
CA VAL A 71 -8.31 -5.85 -1.17
C VAL A 71 -8.84 -6.70 -0.04
N LEU A 72 -8.08 -6.77 1.04
CA LEU A 72 -8.46 -7.50 2.22
C LEU A 72 -9.04 -6.52 3.23
N GLU A 73 -10.34 -6.66 3.42
CA GLU A 73 -11.07 -6.06 4.51
C GLU A 73 -10.95 -6.90 5.77
N MET A 74 -10.78 -6.21 6.89
CA MET A 74 -10.81 -6.80 8.21
C MET A 74 -11.79 -5.96 9.05
N GLU A 75 -12.51 -6.62 9.95
CA GLU A 75 -13.29 -5.95 10.98
C GLU A 75 -12.54 -6.08 12.30
N GLN A 76 -12.45 -4.99 13.07
CA GLN A 76 -11.74 -4.94 14.35
C GLN A 76 -12.29 -5.95 15.38
N GLY A 77 -13.49 -6.49 15.17
CA GLY A 77 -14.15 -7.47 16.05
C GLY A 77 -13.76 -8.93 15.82
N ASP A 78 -12.90 -9.24 14.85
CA ASP A 78 -12.44 -10.62 14.65
C ASP A 78 -11.45 -11.04 15.74
N ASP A 79 -11.85 -11.99 16.59
CA ASP A 79 -11.05 -12.49 17.73
C ASP A 79 -9.67 -13.02 17.31
N TYR A 80 -9.54 -13.53 16.09
CA TYR A 80 -8.27 -14.02 15.52
C TYR A 80 -7.29 -12.90 15.15
N LEU A 81 -7.76 -11.65 15.15
CA LEU A 81 -7.08 -10.49 14.57
C LEU A 81 -6.87 -9.34 15.56
N TYR A 82 -7.21 -9.54 16.84
CA TYR A 82 -7.01 -8.55 17.89
C TYR A 82 -5.56 -8.04 17.94
N GLY A 83 -5.38 -6.73 17.70
CA GLY A 83 -4.08 -6.07 17.70
C GLY A 83 -3.27 -6.21 16.39
N LEU A 84 -3.91 -6.53 15.25
CA LEU A 84 -3.33 -6.36 13.91
C LEU A 84 -3.29 -4.88 13.50
N TYR A 85 -4.39 -4.17 13.71
CA TYR A 85 -4.49 -2.73 13.57
C TYR A 85 -5.63 -2.19 14.45
N THR A 86 -5.60 -0.88 14.71
CA THR A 86 -6.64 -0.14 15.42
C THR A 86 -7.09 0.99 14.52
N GLU A 87 -8.36 0.97 14.13
CA GLU A 87 -9.05 2.13 13.53
C GLU A 87 -9.45 3.08 14.66
N GLY A 88 -8.79 4.23 14.71
CA GLY A 88 -9.07 5.32 15.65
C GLY A 88 -9.77 6.50 14.97
N ILE A 89 -10.05 7.51 15.79
CA ILE A 89 -10.40 8.85 15.29
C ILE A 89 -9.09 9.48 14.84
N GLU A 90 -8.98 9.82 13.54
CA GLU A 90 -7.81 10.49 12.94
C GLU A 90 -6.48 9.74 13.09
N GLN A 91 -6.53 8.42 13.35
CA GLN A 91 -5.34 7.59 13.43
C GLN A 91 -5.65 6.12 13.14
N VAL A 92 -4.94 5.53 12.19
CA VAL A 92 -4.75 4.08 12.11
C VAL A 92 -3.41 3.70 12.73
N THR A 93 -3.40 2.71 13.60
CA THR A 93 -2.14 2.06 14.05
C THR A 93 -2.17 0.61 13.66
N TYR A 94 -1.05 0.04 13.21
CA TYR A 94 -0.98 -1.37 12.80
C TYR A 94 0.36 -2.01 13.08
N ASP A 95 0.39 -3.34 13.07
CA ASP A 95 1.60 -4.16 13.18
C ASP A 95 1.95 -4.76 11.80
N PRO A 96 2.94 -4.20 11.09
CA PRO A 96 3.32 -4.67 9.76
C PRO A 96 3.77 -6.14 9.73
N GLN A 97 4.36 -6.64 10.83
CA GLN A 97 4.82 -8.02 10.91
C GLN A 97 3.63 -8.98 11.02
N LYS A 98 2.63 -8.62 11.82
CA LYS A 98 1.39 -9.40 11.90
C LYS A 98 0.63 -9.39 10.60
N ILE A 99 0.51 -8.24 9.92
CA ILE A 99 -0.13 -8.13 8.59
C ILE A 99 0.55 -9.09 7.61
N ARG A 100 1.89 -9.04 7.53
CA ARG A 100 2.65 -9.94 6.66
C ARG A 100 2.44 -11.41 7.00
N SER A 101 2.44 -11.75 8.29
CA SER A 101 2.21 -13.12 8.76
C SER A 101 0.81 -13.62 8.40
N TYR A 102 -0.19 -12.74 8.50
CA TYR A 102 -1.56 -13.05 8.10
C TYR A 102 -1.67 -13.26 6.58
N VAL A 103 -1.08 -12.37 5.77
CA VAL A 103 -1.05 -12.53 4.31
C VAL A 103 -0.37 -13.86 3.92
N GLN A 104 0.72 -14.23 4.60
CA GLN A 104 1.36 -15.54 4.38
C GLN A 104 0.46 -16.72 4.79
N SER A 105 -0.43 -16.55 5.76
CA SER A 105 -1.38 -17.60 6.16
C SER A 105 -2.47 -17.81 5.11
N ILE A 106 -3.02 -16.74 4.52
CA ILE A 106 -4.03 -16.85 3.45
C ILE A 106 -3.44 -17.42 2.15
N GLN A 107 -2.17 -17.14 1.85
CA GLN A 107 -1.44 -17.71 0.71
C GLN A 107 -1.33 -19.25 0.73
N ARG A 108 -1.62 -19.90 1.88
CA ARG A 108 -1.68 -21.37 1.99
C ARG A 108 -2.89 -21.95 1.25
N LEU A 109 -3.92 -21.15 1.00
CA LEU A 109 -5.08 -21.55 0.22
C LEU A 109 -4.75 -21.43 -1.28
N PRO A 110 -5.01 -22.47 -2.10
CA PRO A 110 -4.60 -22.49 -3.51
C PRO A 110 -5.04 -21.26 -4.32
N GLN A 111 -6.25 -20.77 -4.07
CA GLN A 111 -6.82 -19.62 -4.78
C GLN A 111 -6.16 -18.27 -4.46
N TYR A 112 -5.41 -18.17 -3.35
CA TYR A 112 -4.75 -16.92 -2.91
C TYR A 112 -3.22 -17.02 -2.96
N ARG A 113 -2.66 -18.10 -3.51
CA ARG A 113 -1.21 -18.32 -3.52
C ARG A 113 -0.43 -17.22 -4.25
N SER A 114 -1.06 -16.54 -5.21
CA SER A 114 -0.48 -15.43 -5.97
C SER A 114 -0.62 -14.07 -5.27
N PHE A 115 -1.38 -13.97 -4.18
CA PHE A 115 -1.69 -12.70 -3.51
C PHE A 115 -0.58 -12.34 -2.54
N ASN A 116 0.39 -11.53 -2.99
CA ASN A 116 1.42 -10.97 -2.12
C ASN A 116 0.94 -9.67 -1.48
N HIS A 117 1.48 -9.36 -0.32
CA HIS A 117 1.29 -8.05 0.30
C HIS A 117 1.98 -6.98 -0.56
N LEU A 118 1.19 -6.09 -1.17
CA LEU A 118 1.70 -4.95 -1.95
C LEU A 118 1.71 -3.65 -1.17
N GLY A 119 0.92 -3.57 -0.10
CA GLY A 119 0.81 -2.37 0.71
C GLY A 119 -0.56 -2.26 1.36
N GLU A 120 -1.00 -1.04 1.61
CA GLU A 120 -2.22 -0.76 2.36
C GLU A 120 -2.92 0.49 1.85
N ILE A 121 -4.16 0.68 2.27
CA ILE A 121 -4.93 1.90 2.04
C ILE A 121 -5.74 2.22 3.29
N HIS A 122 -5.83 3.51 3.64
CA HIS A 122 -6.78 3.97 4.64
C HIS A 122 -7.51 5.25 4.28
N THR A 123 -8.60 5.53 5.01
CA THR A 123 -9.44 6.71 4.77
C THR A 123 -9.11 7.87 5.69
N HIS A 124 -9.21 9.09 5.18
CA HIS A 124 -9.22 10.33 5.96
C HIS A 124 -10.63 10.96 5.90
N PRO A 125 -11.57 10.54 6.75
CA PRO A 125 -12.99 10.91 6.64
C PRO A 125 -13.27 12.39 6.93
N LYS A 126 -12.33 13.11 7.53
CA LYS A 126 -12.41 14.56 7.82
C LYS A 126 -11.56 15.42 6.88
N SER A 127 -10.71 14.80 6.05
CA SER A 127 -9.84 15.50 5.12
C SER A 127 -10.53 15.67 3.77
N LEU A 128 -10.31 16.84 3.16
CA LEU A 128 -10.66 17.09 1.76
C LEU A 128 -9.57 16.71 0.78
N LEU A 129 -8.49 16.10 1.28
CA LEU A 129 -7.31 15.72 0.53
C LEU A 129 -7.06 14.24 0.73
N ALA A 130 -6.95 13.52 -0.38
CA ALA A 130 -6.42 12.16 -0.40
C ALA A 130 -4.88 12.22 -0.36
N TYR A 131 -4.29 12.71 0.74
CA TYR A 131 -2.85 12.91 0.86
C TYR A 131 -2.32 12.40 2.22
N PRO A 132 -1.19 11.69 2.26
CA PRO A 132 -0.60 11.17 3.50
C PRO A 132 -0.24 12.28 4.49
N SER A 133 -0.50 12.05 5.76
CA SER A 133 -0.03 12.91 6.84
C SER A 133 1.47 12.72 7.13
N GLN A 134 2.05 13.62 7.92
CA GLN A 134 3.41 13.47 8.41
C GLN A 134 3.55 12.23 9.34
N VAL A 135 2.50 11.90 10.08
CA VAL A 135 2.46 10.71 10.95
C VAL A 135 2.52 9.43 10.10
N ASP A 136 1.86 9.42 8.94
CA ASP A 136 1.94 8.30 7.99
C ASP A 136 3.37 8.12 7.50
N LEU A 137 4.05 9.22 7.13
CA LEU A 137 5.46 9.16 6.70
C LEU A 137 6.36 8.57 7.78
N GLU A 138 6.24 9.06 9.01
CA GLU A 138 7.03 8.59 10.15
C GLU A 138 6.77 7.11 10.46
N GLY A 139 5.50 6.69 10.42
CA GLY A 139 5.11 5.30 10.57
C GLY A 139 5.84 4.40 9.58
N PHE A 140 5.91 4.80 8.32
CA PHE A 140 6.62 4.02 7.30
C PHE A 140 8.14 4.08 7.39
N VAL A 141 8.71 5.26 7.63
CA VAL A 141 10.16 5.39 7.80
C VAL A 141 10.63 4.45 8.90
N SER A 142 9.86 4.36 10.00
CA SER A 142 10.15 3.42 11.07
C SER A 142 10.17 1.96 10.59
N GLN A 143 9.33 1.56 9.61
CA GLN A 143 9.33 0.18 9.09
C GLN A 143 10.61 -0.16 8.32
N TYR A 144 11.14 0.79 7.55
CA TYR A 144 12.42 0.61 6.86
C TYR A 144 13.60 0.62 7.85
N GLU A 145 13.57 1.51 8.84
CA GLU A 145 14.62 1.61 9.86
C GLU A 145 14.70 0.36 10.75
N HIS A 146 13.55 -0.23 11.10
CA HIS A 146 13.46 -1.46 11.89
C HIS A 146 13.52 -2.74 11.03
N SER A 147 13.85 -2.62 9.74
CA SER A 147 14.00 -3.74 8.79
C SER A 147 12.76 -4.62 8.63
N THR A 148 11.57 -4.09 8.94
CA THR A 148 10.31 -4.78 8.65
C THR A 148 9.91 -4.57 7.20
N ALA A 149 10.30 -3.47 6.56
CA ALA A 149 10.22 -3.24 5.12
C ALA A 149 11.60 -3.34 4.45
N GLU A 150 11.63 -3.75 3.19
CA GLU A 150 12.87 -3.96 2.45
C GLU A 150 12.84 -3.15 1.13
N PRO A 151 13.91 -2.42 0.76
CA PRO A 151 13.90 -1.50 -0.40
C PRO A 151 13.56 -2.12 -1.76
N HIS A 152 13.65 -3.44 -1.88
CA HIS A 152 13.43 -4.19 -3.11
C HIS A 152 12.10 -4.94 -3.14
N LYS A 153 11.29 -4.76 -2.09
CA LYS A 153 9.93 -5.29 -2.02
C LYS A 153 8.99 -4.12 -2.29
N PRO A 154 7.95 -4.34 -3.12
CA PRO A 154 6.97 -3.30 -3.37
C PRO A 154 6.25 -2.95 -2.06
N TYR A 155 6.05 -1.65 -1.85
CA TYR A 155 5.12 -1.15 -0.84
C TYR A 155 4.43 0.10 -1.38
N ILE A 156 3.11 0.03 -1.52
CA ILE A 156 2.27 1.16 -1.88
C ILE A 156 1.38 1.55 -0.73
N PHE A 157 1.03 2.82 -0.69
CA PHE A 157 0.19 3.38 0.34
C PHE A 157 -0.91 4.22 -0.27
N GLY A 158 -2.15 3.77 -0.13
CA GLY A 158 -3.32 4.50 -0.57
C GLY A 158 -3.85 5.40 0.53
N ILE A 159 -4.30 6.60 0.17
CA ILE A 159 -5.19 7.41 0.99
C ILE A 159 -6.50 7.63 0.24
N ALA A 160 -7.61 7.35 0.89
CA ALA A 160 -8.94 7.68 0.42
C ALA A 160 -9.46 8.92 1.18
N GLY A 161 -9.72 10.01 0.46
CA GLY A 161 -10.24 11.27 1.00
C GLY A 161 -11.57 11.66 0.38
N ILE A 162 -12.24 12.68 0.91
CA ILE A 162 -13.47 13.22 0.33
C ILE A 162 -13.11 14.39 -0.57
N HIS A 163 -13.34 14.26 -1.88
CA HIS A 163 -13.16 15.38 -2.79
C HIS A 163 -14.22 16.47 -2.54
N LYS A 164 -13.97 17.70 -2.99
CA LYS A 164 -14.93 18.82 -2.87
C LYS A 164 -16.28 18.54 -3.54
N SER A 165 -16.35 17.62 -4.51
CA SER A 165 -17.60 17.15 -5.13
C SER A 165 -18.44 16.27 -4.20
N GLY A 166 -17.87 15.76 -3.10
CA GLY A 166 -18.48 14.80 -2.19
C GLY A 166 -18.15 13.34 -2.52
N GLU A 167 -17.51 13.09 -3.65
CA GLU A 167 -17.02 11.77 -4.07
C GLU A 167 -15.77 11.37 -3.28
N VAL A 168 -15.52 10.06 -3.20
CA VAL A 168 -14.29 9.53 -2.59
C VAL A 168 -13.19 9.55 -3.65
N GLU A 169 -12.09 10.21 -3.35
CA GLU A 169 -10.87 10.22 -4.15
C GLU A 169 -9.85 9.27 -3.50
N CYS A 170 -9.24 8.39 -4.29
CA CYS A 170 -8.19 7.48 -3.81
C CYS A 170 -6.89 7.79 -4.53
N ASN A 171 -5.88 8.24 -3.78
CA ASN A 171 -4.54 8.47 -4.29
C ASN A 171 -3.58 7.44 -3.74
N PHE A 172 -2.67 6.95 -4.57
CA PHE A 172 -1.69 5.94 -4.19
C PHE A 172 -0.30 6.54 -4.24
N TYR A 173 0.51 6.20 -3.23
CA TYR A 173 1.84 6.74 -3.04
C TYR A 173 2.82 5.60 -2.87
N ARG A 174 4.08 5.87 -3.20
CA ARG A 174 5.21 5.11 -2.71
C ARG A 174 6.14 6.01 -1.93
N ILE A 175 6.98 5.40 -1.10
CA ILE A 175 8.03 6.12 -0.39
C ILE A 175 9.30 6.07 -1.20
N VAL A 176 9.98 7.20 -1.26
CA VAL A 176 11.24 7.38 -1.97
C VAL A 176 12.26 8.07 -1.07
N ARG A 177 13.54 7.80 -1.28
CA ARG A 177 14.63 8.55 -0.63
C ARG A 177 14.73 9.91 -1.31
N VAL A 178 14.71 10.97 -0.51
CA VAL A 178 14.86 12.36 -0.97
C VAL A 178 15.99 13.01 -0.18
N GLY A 179 17.11 13.30 -0.83
CA GLY A 179 18.30 13.84 -0.18
C GLY A 179 18.82 12.93 0.95
N LYS A 180 18.70 13.39 2.20
CA LYS A 180 19.11 12.64 3.40
C LYS A 180 17.96 11.91 4.11
N GLY A 181 16.74 12.00 3.61
CA GLY A 181 15.54 11.46 4.25
C GLY A 181 14.62 10.74 3.28
N TYR A 182 13.33 10.74 3.60
CA TYR A 182 12.28 10.07 2.85
C TYR A 182 11.14 11.03 2.52
N GLY A 183 10.41 10.76 1.44
CA GLY A 183 9.20 11.47 1.06
C GLY A 183 8.24 10.59 0.28
N PHE A 184 7.03 11.08 0.07
CA PHE A 184 6.03 10.41 -0.76
C PHE A 184 6.13 10.84 -2.22
N LYS A 185 6.00 9.87 -3.12
CA LYS A 185 5.82 10.10 -4.55
C LYS A 185 4.47 9.51 -4.96
N LEU A 186 3.61 10.36 -5.51
CA LEU A 186 2.33 9.93 -6.07
C LEU A 186 2.58 8.92 -7.20
N LEU A 187 1.79 7.86 -7.21
CA LEU A 187 1.70 6.91 -8.29
C LEU A 187 0.53 7.34 -9.17
N ASP A 188 0.82 7.74 -10.39
CA ASP A 188 -0.21 7.98 -11.38
C ASP A 188 -0.60 6.63 -12.00
N GLY A 189 -1.90 6.36 -12.07
CA GLY A 189 -2.40 5.20 -12.81
C GLY A 189 -2.10 5.38 -14.30
N ASP A 190 -1.74 4.30 -15.01
CA ASP A 190 -1.67 4.34 -16.47
C ASP A 190 -3.11 4.53 -17.00
N GLU A 191 -3.45 5.72 -17.50
CA GLU A 191 -4.74 6.01 -18.18
C GLU A 191 -4.81 5.36 -19.58
N ARG A 192 -4.55 4.05 -19.69
CA ARG A 192 -4.54 3.33 -20.98
C ARG A 192 -5.83 2.58 -21.26
#